data_AF-A0A7C5CYE5-F1
#
_entry.id   AF-A0A7C5CYE5-F1
#
_cell.length_a   1.000
_cell.length_b   1.000
_cell.length_c   1.000
_cell.angle_alpha   90.00
_cell.angle_beta   90.00
_cell.angle_gamma   90.00
#
_symmetry.space_group_name_H-M   'P 1'
#
loop_
_entity.id
_entity.type
_entity.pdbx_description
1 polymer ?
#
loop_
_entity_poly.entity_id
_entity_poly.type
_entity_poly.pdbx_seq_one_letter_code
_entity_poly.pdbx_strand_id
1 'polypeptide(L)' 'MPEYTHKPVLVSEVLFYLGPKSGGFYVDGTVGEGGHAEAILDASGPEGRLFGCDCDPKLLEKARAR' A
#
# COMPACT_ATOMS: atom_id res chain seq x y z
N MET A 1 -23.36 12.01 -5.65
CA MET A 1 -22.75 10.91 -6.42
C MET A 1 -22.03 10.03 -5.41
N PRO A 2 -22.07 8.69 -5.50
CA PRO A 2 -21.34 7.86 -4.56
C PRO A 2 -19.84 8.16 -4.69
N GLU A 3 -19.15 8.24 -3.56
CA GLU A 3 -17.71 8.40 -3.50
C GLU A 3 -17.06 7.16 -4.13
N TYR A 4 -16.20 7.38 -5.13
CA TYR A 4 -15.46 6.29 -5.75
C TYR A 4 -14.20 6.01 -4.92
N THR A 5 -14.17 4.88 -4.21
CA THR A 5 -12.98 4.40 -3.53
C THR A 5 -12.13 3.59 -4.50
N HIS A 6 -10.87 4.01 -4.71
CA HIS A 6 -9.94 3.26 -5.53
C HIS A 6 -9.70 1.86 -4.93
N LYS A 7 -9.86 0.83 -5.77
CA LYS A 7 -9.56 -0.56 -5.41
C LYS A 7 -8.24 -0.97 -6.06
N PRO A 8 -7.23 -1.39 -5.27
CA PRO A 8 -5.95 -1.82 -5.82
C PRO A 8 -6.13 -3.05 -6.72
N VAL A 9 -5.50 -3.01 -7.88
CA VAL A 9 -5.56 -4.08 -8.88
C VAL A 9 -4.65 -5.24 -8.46
N LEU A 10 -5.12 -6.48 -8.57
CA LEU A 10 -4.35 -7.71 -8.28
C LEU A 10 -3.74 -7.76 -6.87
N VAL A 11 -4.46 -7.26 -5.85
CA VAL A 11 -3.91 -7.18 -4.49
C VAL A 11 -3.55 -8.57 -3.94
N SER A 12 -4.37 -9.59 -4.21
CA SER A 12 -4.15 -10.96 -3.74
C SER A 12 -2.89 -11.58 -4.34
N GLU A 13 -2.68 -11.37 -5.63
CA GLU A 13 -1.50 -11.85 -6.36
C GLU A 13 -0.24 -11.14 -5.86
N VAL A 14 -0.29 -9.82 -5.64
CA VAL A 14 0.82 -9.07 -5.05
C VAL A 14 1.17 -9.63 -3.68
N LEU A 15 0.20 -9.84 -2.79
CA LEU A 15 0.46 -10.41 -1.47
C LEU A 15 1.03 -11.83 -1.54
N PHE A 16 0.53 -12.65 -2.47
CA PHE A 16 1.02 -14.01 -2.66
C PHE A 16 2.49 -14.03 -3.09
N TYR A 17 2.85 -13.25 -4.12
CA TYR A 17 4.22 -13.24 -4.66
C TYR A 17 5.21 -12.46 -3.80
N LEU A 18 4.80 -11.34 -3.21
CA LEU A 18 5.64 -10.56 -2.29
C LEU A 18 5.83 -11.30 -0.96
N GLY A 19 4.84 -12.09 -0.55
CA GLY A 19 4.82 -12.87 0.68
C GLY A 19 5.16 -12.06 1.94
N PRO A 20 4.42 -10.99 2.28
CA PRO A 20 4.72 -10.20 3.47
C PRO A 20 4.78 -11.04 4.76
N LYS A 21 5.65 -10.64 5.68
CA LYS A 21 5.95 -11.32 6.95
C LYS A 21 5.99 -10.29 8.07
N SER A 22 5.64 -10.72 9.28
CA SER A 22 5.76 -9.89 10.48
C SER A 22 7.17 -9.31 10.60
N GLY A 23 7.26 -8.00 10.87
CA GLY A 23 8.53 -7.30 11.04
C GLY A 23 9.29 -7.00 9.74
N GLY A 24 8.73 -7.37 8.57
CA GLY A 24 9.32 -7.08 7.27
C GLY A 24 9.39 -5.58 6.98
N PHE A 25 10.36 -5.18 6.14
CA PHE A 25 10.48 -3.83 5.61
C PHE A 25 10.27 -3.85 4.10
N TYR A 26 9.24 -3.15 3.63
CA TYR A 26 8.79 -3.15 2.24
C TYR A 26 8.99 -1.80 1.58
N VAL A 27 9.12 -1.80 0.25
CA VAL A 27 9.20 -0.59 -0.56
C VAL A 27 8.10 -0.65 -1.62
N ASP A 28 7.19 0.31 -1.60
CA ASP A 28 6.22 0.56 -2.66
C ASP A 28 6.70 1.76 -3.48
N GLY A 29 7.21 1.47 -4.69
CA GLY A 29 7.76 2.48 -5.58
C GLY A 29 6.71 3.34 -6.29
N THR A 30 5.44 2.99 -6.17
CA THR A 30 4.30 3.62 -6.84
C THR A 30 3.10 3.66 -5.90
N VAL A 31 3.30 4.22 -4.70
CA VAL A 31 2.33 4.10 -3.60
C VAL A 31 0.94 4.60 -3.98
N GLY A 32 0.84 5.56 -4.91
CA GLY A 32 -0.44 6.06 -5.41
C GLY A 32 -1.35 6.52 -4.28
N GLU A 33 -2.59 6.04 -4.25
CA GLU A 33 -3.54 6.30 -3.15
C GLU A 33 -3.38 5.34 -1.94
N GLY A 34 -2.28 4.57 -1.88
CA GLY A 34 -1.92 3.72 -0.74
C GLY A 34 -2.59 2.35 -0.68
N GLY A 35 -3.33 1.94 -1.70
CA GLY A 35 -4.13 0.70 -1.65
C GLY A 35 -3.31 -0.59 -1.50
N HIS A 36 -2.20 -0.74 -2.23
CA HIS A 36 -1.30 -1.89 -2.05
C HIS A 36 -0.48 -1.77 -0.77
N ALA A 37 -0.02 -0.57 -0.43
CA ALA A 37 0.72 -0.32 0.80
C ALA A 37 -0.06 -0.71 2.07
N GLU A 38 -1.33 -0.35 2.15
CA GLU A 38 -2.23 -0.76 3.25
C GLU A 38 -2.31 -2.28 3.35
N ALA A 39 -2.59 -2.97 2.24
CA ALA A 39 -2.70 -4.43 2.23
C ALA A 39 -1.38 -5.13 2.65
N ILE A 40 -0.22 -4.57 2.26
CA ILE A 40 1.10 -5.08 2.67
C ILE A 40 1.32 -4.87 4.17
N LEU A 41 0.97 -3.69 4.69
CA LEU A 41 1.10 -3.37 6.12
C LEU A 41 0.16 -4.24 6.96
N ASP A 42 -1.08 -4.46 6.53
CA ASP A 42 -2.02 -5.37 7.20
C ASP A 42 -1.48 -6.80 7.26
N ALA A 43 -0.87 -7.27 6.17
CA ALA A 43 -0.30 -8.62 6.08
C ALA A 43 1.04 -8.78 6.83
N SER A 44 1.76 -7.69 7.08
CA SER A 44 3.07 -7.69 7.78
C SER A 44 3.02 -7.09 9.19
N GLY A 45 1.88 -6.57 9.61
CA GLY A 45 1.67 -6.01 10.94
C GLY A 45 1.80 -7.06 12.05
N PRO A 46 1.98 -6.61 13.30
CA PRO A 46 2.03 -5.22 13.75
C PRO A 46 3.41 -4.54 13.60
N GLU A 47 4.47 -5.33 13.37
CA GLU A 47 5.86 -4.82 13.31
C GLU A 47 6.32 -4.47 11.89
N GLY A 48 5.51 -4.81 10.89
CA GLY A 48 5.76 -4.50 9.49
C GLY A 48 5.91 -3.00 9.25
N ARG A 49 6.83 -2.65 8.36
CA ARG A 49 7.11 -1.27 7.97
C ARG A 49 7.15 -1.18 6.46
N LEU A 50 6.71 -0.04 5.94
CA LEU A 50 6.70 0.22 4.50
C LEU A 50 7.19 1.63 4.22
N PHE A 51 8.05 1.75 3.21
CA PHE A 51 8.40 3.01 2.58
C PHE A 51 7.64 3.12 1.25
N GLY A 52 6.81 4.15 1.12
CA GLY A 52 6.06 4.42 -0.10
C GLY A 52 6.57 5.70 -0.77
N CYS A 53 6.74 5.66 -2.10
CA CYS A 53 7.00 6.85 -2.89
C CYS A 53 6.11 6.93 -4.13
N ASP A 54 5.87 8.15 -4.57
CA ASP A 54 5.16 8.47 -5.81
C ASP A 54 5.71 9.78 -6.36
N CYS A 55 5.64 9.95 -7.68
CA CYS A 55 6.05 11.19 -8.34
C CYS A 55 4.97 12.28 -8.25
N ASP A 56 3.70 11.90 -8.05
CA ASP A 56 2.60 12.85 -7.89
C ASP A 56 2.41 13.23 -6.41
N PRO A 57 2.73 14.48 -6.01
CA PRO A 57 2.54 14.93 -4.63
C PRO A 57 1.08 14.87 -4.17
N LYS A 58 0.10 14.96 -5.08
CA LYS A 58 -1.32 14.84 -4.71
C LYS A 58 -1.70 13.44 -4.27
N LEU A 59 -1.07 12.42 -4.86
CA LEU A 59 -1.28 11.03 -4.46
C LEU A 59 -0.62 10.76 -3.11
N LEU A 60 0.57 11.34 -2.86
CA LEU A 60 1.22 11.27 -1.55
C LEU A 60 0.35 11.84 -0.43
N GLU A 61 -0.35 12.96 -0.66
CA GLU A 61 -1.29 13.52 0.32
C GLU A 61 -2.47 12.58 0.60
N LYS A 62 -3.01 11.92 -0.44
CA LYS A 62 -4.07 10.92 -0.28
C LYS A 62 -3.59 9.69 0.49
N ALA A 63 -2.41 9.17 0.16
CA ALA A 63 -1.82 8.02 0.82
C ALA A 63 -1.53 8.28 2.31
N ARG A 64 -1.14 9.52 2.66
CA ARG A 64 -0.92 9.94 4.07
C ARG A 64 -2.20 9.98 4.90
N ALA A 65 -3.35 10.18 4.28
CA ALA A 65 -4.64 10.34 4.95
C ALA A 65 -5.40 9.02 5.15
N ARG A 66 -4.87 7.92 4.60
CA ARG A 66 -5.39 6.56 4.75
C ARG A 66 -4.78 5.90 5.97
#